data_AF-A0A9R1FWY0-F1
#
_entry.id   AF-A0A9R1FWY0-F1
#
_cell.length_a   1.000
_cell.length_b   1.000
_cell.length_c   1.000
_cell.angle_alpha   90.00
_cell.angle_beta   90.00
_cell.angle_gamma   90.00
#
_symmetry.space_group_name_H-M   'P 1'
#
loop_
_entity.id
_entity.type
_entity.pdbx_description
1 polymer ?
#
loop_
_entity_poly.entity_id
_entity_poly.type
_entity_poly.pdbx_seq_one_letter_code
_entity_poly.pdbx_strand_id
1 'polypeptide(L)' 'MEKEATTPRPVCAQEALALLNCATENPYDRDKCLALLDVLRECIAQKKVKKFSLAEAGSTSTTEAPKNK' A
#
# COMPACT_ATOMS: atom_id res chain seq x y z
N MET A 1 23.56 9.81 -6.80
CA MET A 1 23.12 8.40 -6.91
C MET A 1 22.12 8.16 -5.80
N GLU A 2 20.85 8.43 -6.12
CA GLU A 2 19.73 8.20 -5.20
C GLU A 2 19.58 6.69 -5.03
N LYS A 3 19.66 6.22 -3.79
CA LYS A 3 19.34 4.82 -3.47
C LYS A 3 17.86 4.63 -3.76
N GLU A 4 17.54 4.04 -4.90
CA GLU A 4 16.25 3.38 -5.09
C GLU A 4 16.14 2.33 -3.98
N ALA A 5 15.44 2.70 -2.91
CA ALA A 5 14.95 1.72 -1.96
C ALA A 5 13.96 0.86 -2.73
N THR A 6 14.40 -0.33 -3.17
CA THR A 6 13.51 -1.39 -3.68
C THR A 6 12.63 -1.82 -2.52
N THR A 7 11.64 -0.97 -2.22
CA THR A 7 10.68 -1.19 -1.17
C THR A 7 9.92 -2.44 -1.63
N PRO A 8 9.93 -3.53 -0.85
CA PRO A 8 9.25 -4.74 -1.26
C PRO A 8 7.80 -4.38 -1.57
N ARG A 9 7.36 -4.67 -2.80
CA ARG A 9 6.00 -4.37 -3.21
C ARG A 9 5.05 -5.10 -2.26
N PRO A 10 4.08 -4.40 -1.64
CA PRO A 10 3.14 -5.07 -0.77
C PRO A 10 2.36 -6.12 -1.56
N VAL A 11 1.96 -7.17 -0.88
CA VAL A 11 1.15 -8.23 -1.48
C VAL A 11 -0.13 -7.60 -2.05
N CYS A 12 -0.51 -7.96 -3.27
CA CYS A 12 -1.67 -7.41 -3.99
C CYS A 12 -1.64 -5.88 -4.22
N ALA A 13 -0.44 -5.27 -4.24
CA ALA A 13 -0.29 -3.82 -4.43
C ALA A 13 -0.87 -3.32 -5.75
N GLN A 14 -0.83 -4.14 -6.80
CA GLN A 14 -1.29 -3.75 -8.13
C GLN A 14 -2.82 -3.68 -8.18
N GLU A 15 -3.50 -4.67 -7.58
CA GLU A 15 -4.96 -4.73 -7.46
C GLU A 15 -5.47 -3.59 -6.57
N ALA A 16 -4.78 -3.32 -5.46
CA ALA A 16 -5.09 -2.20 -4.59
C ALA A 16 -4.94 -0.86 -5.32
N LEU A 17 -3.84 -0.67 -6.06
CA LEU A 17 -3.62 0.54 -6.84
C LEU A 17 -4.69 0.74 -7.92
N ALA A 18 -5.08 -0.32 -8.63
CA ALA A 18 -6.14 -0.26 -9.62
C ALA A 18 -7.48 0.18 -9.01
N LEU A 19 -7.85 -0.39 -7.86
CA LEU A 19 -9.05 -0.01 -7.12
C LEU A 19 -9.02 1.45 -6.65
N LEU A 20 -7.88 1.90 -6.11
CA LEU A 20 -7.69 3.29 -5.67
C LEU A 20 -7.82 4.26 -6.84
N ASN A 21 -7.21 3.94 -7.98
CA ASN A 21 -7.32 4.75 -9.19
C ASN A 21 -8.77 4.79 -9.69
N CYS A 22 -9.50 3.67 -9.65
CA CYS A 22 -10.91 3.62 -10.02
C CYS A 22 -11.77 4.57 -9.17
N ALA A 23 -11.50 4.65 -7.86
CA ALA A 23 -12.20 5.58 -6.97
C ALA A 23 -11.95 7.06 -7.31
N THR A 24 -10.88 7.37 -8.03
CA THR A 24 -10.57 8.74 -8.51
C THR A 24 -11.10 9.02 -9.92
N GLU A 25 -11.62 8.02 -10.62
CA GLU A 25 -12.16 8.21 -11.97
C GLU A 25 -13.43 9.06 -11.95
N ASN A 26 -13.57 9.91 -12.96
CA ASN A 26 -14.76 10.73 -13.17
C ASN A 26 -15.16 10.64 -14.66
N PRO A 27 -16.36 10.16 -15.00
CA PRO A 27 -17.44 9.74 -14.08
C PRO A 27 -17.08 8.47 -13.27
N TYR A 28 -17.55 8.42 -12.04
CA TYR A 28 -17.37 7.25 -11.17
C TYR A 28 -18.19 6.07 -11.70
N ASP A 29 -17.52 4.97 -12.00
CA ASP A 29 -18.14 3.72 -12.41
C ASP A 29 -18.11 2.71 -11.26
N ARG A 30 -19.25 2.59 -10.59
CA ARG A 30 -19.39 1.74 -9.40
C ARG A 30 -19.17 0.27 -9.72
N ASP A 31 -19.70 -0.23 -10.82
CA ASP A 31 -19.61 -1.65 -11.19
C ASP A 31 -18.18 -2.03 -11.58
N LYS A 32 -17.47 -1.13 -12.28
CA LYS A 32 -16.04 -1.29 -12.56
C LYS A 32 -15.21 -1.35 -11.28
N CYS A 33 -15.44 -0.43 -10.32
CA CYS A 33 -14.68 -0.44 -9.07
C CYS A 33 -15.03 -1.66 -8.20
N LEU A 34 -16.27 -2.13 -8.23
CA LEU A 34 -16.66 -3.37 -7.54
C LEU A 34 -15.95 -4.59 -8.12
N ALA A 35 -15.83 -4.70 -9.44
CA ALA A 35 -15.07 -5.79 -10.07
C ALA A 35 -13.58 -5.78 -9.64
N LEU A 36 -12.96 -4.60 -9.56
CA LEU A 36 -11.59 -4.46 -9.07
C LEU A 36 -11.45 -4.84 -7.59
N LEU A 37 -12.47 -4.55 -6.77
CA LEU A 37 -12.50 -4.99 -5.38
C LEU A 37 -12.56 -6.51 -5.26
N ASP A 38 -13.35 -7.19 -6.08
CA ASP A 38 -13.41 -8.66 -6.07
C ASP A 38 -12.08 -9.31 -6.47
N VAL A 39 -11.39 -8.75 -7.47
CA VAL A 39 -10.03 -9.19 -7.85
C VAL A 39 -9.05 -8.99 -6.70
N LEU A 40 -9.10 -7.84 -6.00
CA LEU A 40 -8.27 -7.59 -4.82
C LEU A 40 -8.55 -8.61 -3.70
N ARG A 41 -9.82 -8.93 -3.43
CA ARG A 41 -10.22 -9.92 -2.43
C ARG A 41 -9.70 -11.32 -2.77
N GLU A 42 -9.77 -11.71 -4.04
CA GLU A 42 -9.22 -12.98 -4.51
C GLU A 42 -7.71 -13.06 -4.28
N CYS A 43 -6.97 -12.00 -4.66
CA CYS A 43 -5.52 -11.95 -4.43
C CYS A 43 -5.16 -12.09 -2.94
N ILE A 44 -5.88 -11.40 -2.05
CA ILE A 44 -5.67 -11.46 -0.60
C ILE A 44 -5.90 -12.88 -0.07
N ALA A 45 -6.97 -13.53 -0.51
CA ALA A 45 -7.31 -14.90 -0.12
C ALA A 45 -6.23 -15.89 -0.58
N GLN A 46 -5.78 -15.78 -1.85
CA GLN A 46 -4.74 -16.62 -2.43
C GLN A 46 -3.40 -16.46 -1.72
N LYS A 47 -3.01 -15.22 -1.39
CA LYS A 47 -1.74 -14.92 -0.74
C LYS A 47 -1.79 -15.01 0.79
N LYS A 48 -2.94 -15.40 1.36
CA LYS A 48 -3.17 -15.58 2.81
C LYS A 48 -2.75 -14.36 3.65
N VAL A 49 -3.00 -13.16 3.13
CA VAL A 49 -2.66 -11.94 3.87
C VAL A 49 -3.62 -11.77 5.03
N LYS A 50 -3.10 -11.77 6.26
CA LYS A 50 -3.93 -11.62 7.46
C LYS A 50 -4.29 -10.17 7.74
N LYS A 51 -3.35 -9.24 7.52
CA LYS A 51 -3.51 -7.79 7.73
C LYS A 51 -2.56 -7.00 6.84
N PHE A 52 -3.02 -5.84 6.40
CA PHE A 52 -2.17 -4.77 5.87
C PHE A 52 -2.01 -3.72 6.96
N SER A 53 -0.79 -3.24 7.16
CA SER A 53 -0.51 -2.08 8.00
C SER A 53 -0.04 -0.96 7.10
N LEU A 54 -0.51 0.25 7.35
CA LEU A 54 0.12 1.43 6.77
C LEU A 54 1.51 1.55 7.42
N ALA A 55 2.54 1.73 6.60
CA ALA A 55 3.82 2.14 7.13
C ALA A 55 3.60 3.47 7.86
N GLU A 56 3.94 3.52 9.14
CA GLU A 56 3.98 4.80 9.85
C GLU A 56 4.91 5.71 9.04
N ALA A 57 4.41 6.87 8.61
CA ALA A 57 5.21 7.82 7.87
C ALA A 57 6.40 8.16 8.77
N GLY A 58 7.58 7.64 8.41
CA GLY A 58 8.75 7.71 9.26
C GLY A 58 8.99 9.13 9.72
N SER A 59 8.81 9.35 11.03
CA SER A 59 9.46 10.44 11.72
C SER A 59 10.95 10.30 11.44
N THR A 60 11.49 11.21 10.66
CA THR A 60 12.92 11.51 10.67
C THR A 60 13.29 12.03 12.06
N SER A 61 13.49 11.13 13.02
CA SER A 61 14.23 11.43 14.24
C SER A 61 15.29 10.37 14.40
N THR A 62 16.45 10.72 13.85
CA THR A 62 17.76 10.18 14.19
C THR A 62 17.82 9.89 15.68
N THR A 63 17.98 8.63 16.05
CA THR A 63 18.44 8.24 17.36
C THR A 63 19.86 8.76 17.54
N GLU A 64 20.02 9.91 18.21
CA GLU A 64 21.24 10.24 18.94
C GLU A 64 20.86 10.63 20.37
N ALA A 65 21.15 9.70 21.28
CA ALA A 65 21.06 9.91 22.72
C ALA A 65 22.12 10.95 23.16
N PRO A 66 21.78 11.97 23.95
CA PRO A 66 22.81 12.78 24.59
C PRO A 66 23.50 11.96 25.68
N LYS A 67 24.75 11.54 25.42
CA LYS A 67 25.66 11.08 26.47
C LYS A 67 26.09 12.29 27.30
N ASN A 68 25.55 12.35 28.50
CA ASN A 68 26.03 13.16 29.62
C ASN A 68 27.51 12.81 29.92
N LYS A 69 28.41 13.80 29.89
CA LYS A 69 29.66 13.81 30.68
C LYS A 69 30.19 15.22 30.86
#